data_AF-A0A9D9GT90-F1
#
_entry.id   AF-A0A9D9GT90-F1
#
_cell.length_a   1.000
_cell.length_b   1.000
_cell.length_c   1.000
_cell.angle_alpha   90.00
_cell.angle_beta   90.00
_cell.angle_gamma   90.00
#
_symmetry.space_group_name_H-M   'P 1'
#
loop_
_entity.id
_entity.type
_entity.pdbx_description
1 polymer ?
#
loop_
_entity_poly.entity_id
_entity_poly.type
_entity_poly.pdbx_seq_one_letter_code
_entity_poly.pdbx_strand_id
1 'polypeptide(L)'
;PHAADENGLNELFACFSEQQELKLDNFSFEHQGQQVSLSGESSARFDFAALKARSMQADFNLKGGAIFVNELAGDDYGPALAEMCRQGQVNFDGSSYQSRLTINDKDIRLNGLPLKLQSESDAVY
;
A
#
# COMPACT_ATOMS: atom_id res chain seq x y z
N PRO A 1 0.44 40.35 -16.21
CA PRO A 1 0.68 39.43 -15.07
C PRO A 1 -0.22 38.19 -15.22
N HIS A 2 0.41 37.03 -15.25
CA HIS A 2 -0.06 35.77 -15.83
C HIS A 2 -1.43 35.28 -15.32
N ALA A 3 -2.37 35.12 -16.26
CA ALA A 3 -3.51 34.20 -16.15
C ALA A 3 -3.18 32.86 -16.83
N ALA A 4 -1.95 32.37 -16.62
CA ALA A 4 -1.68 30.94 -16.61
C ALA A 4 -2.00 30.52 -15.17
N ASP A 5 -2.88 29.57 -14.87
CA ASP A 5 -2.49 28.15 -14.98
C ASP A 5 -3.68 27.18 -14.80
N GLU A 6 -4.94 27.60 -14.74
CA GLU A 6 -6.05 26.64 -14.58
C GLU A 6 -6.39 25.89 -15.88
N ASN A 7 -6.33 26.58 -17.02
CA ASN A 7 -6.60 25.96 -18.32
C ASN A 7 -5.46 25.02 -18.77
N GLY A 8 -4.21 25.37 -18.48
CA GLY A 8 -3.05 24.54 -18.84
C GLY A 8 -2.98 23.24 -18.05
N LEU A 9 -3.33 23.28 -16.76
CA LEU A 9 -3.43 22.08 -15.93
C LEU A 9 -4.55 21.16 -16.39
N ASN A 10 -5.72 21.70 -16.73
CA ASN A 10 -6.84 20.89 -17.24
C ASN A 10 -6.53 20.23 -18.59
N GLU A 11 -5.82 20.93 -19.50
CA GLU A 11 -5.36 20.34 -20.77
C GLU A 11 -4.28 19.26 -20.56
N LEU A 12 -3.39 19.46 -19.58
CA LEU A 12 -2.44 18.43 -19.13
C LEU A 12 -3.15 17.20 -18.57
N PHE A 13 -4.15 17.37 -17.69
CA PHE A 13 -4.92 16.26 -17.12
C PHE A 13 -5.78 15.54 -18.16
N ALA A 14 -6.26 16.23 -19.20
CA ALA A 14 -6.96 15.60 -20.31
C ALA A 14 -6.08 14.61 -21.11
N CYS A 15 -4.75 14.71 -20.99
CA CYS A 15 -3.81 13.78 -21.63
C CYS A 15 -3.54 12.52 -20.78
N PHE A 16 -3.92 12.51 -19.50
CA PHE A 16 -3.78 11.36 -18.62
C PHE A 16 -5.03 10.49 -18.67
N SER A 17 -4.85 9.17 -18.67
CA SER A 17 -5.96 8.23 -18.52
C SER A 17 -6.62 8.41 -17.15
N GLU A 18 -7.96 8.33 -17.10
CA GLU A 18 -8.75 8.35 -15.85
C GLU A 18 -8.29 7.28 -14.84
N GLN A 19 -7.68 6.21 -15.33
CA GLN A 19 -7.06 5.15 -14.55
C GLN A 19 -5.53 5.22 -14.69
N GLN A 20 -4.86 5.31 -13.55
CA GLN A 20 -3.41 5.24 -13.43
C GLN A 20 -3.05 3.87 -12.86
N GLU A 21 -2.21 3.14 -13.56
CA GLU A 21 -1.73 1.82 -13.14
C GLU A 21 -0.24 1.88 -12.86
N LEU A 22 0.17 1.38 -11.69
CA LEU A 22 1.56 1.23 -11.30
C LEU A 22 1.82 -0.25 -11.08
N LYS A 23 2.84 -0.78 -11.76
CA LYS A 23 3.34 -2.12 -11.52
C LYS A 23 4.73 -2.04 -10.89
N LEU A 24 4.89 -2.71 -9.76
CA LEU A 24 6.15 -2.85 -9.03
C LEU A 24 6.61 -4.30 -9.18
N ASP A 25 7.59 -4.55 -10.03
CA ASP A 25 8.06 -5.93 -10.26
C ASP A 25 9.01 -6.40 -9.15
N ASN A 26 9.97 -5.56 -8.72
CA ASN A 26 10.97 -5.91 -7.70
C ASN A 26 11.45 -4.64 -6.97
N PHE A 27 10.63 -4.14 -6.04
CA PHE A 27 11.08 -3.07 -5.15
C PHE A 27 11.64 -3.68 -3.87
N SER A 28 12.82 -3.24 -3.44
CA SER A 28 13.45 -3.76 -2.22
C SER A 28 14.15 -2.65 -1.47
N PHE A 29 14.03 -2.64 -0.15
CA PHE A 29 14.68 -1.69 0.74
C PHE A 29 15.11 -2.39 2.03
N GLU A 30 16.06 -1.81 2.74
CA GLU A 30 16.47 -2.28 4.06
C GLU A 30 15.76 -1.47 5.14
N HIS A 31 15.23 -2.15 6.15
CA HIS A 31 14.61 -1.55 7.32
C HIS A 31 15.12 -2.22 8.58
N GLN A 32 15.77 -1.44 9.46
CA GLN A 32 16.38 -1.93 10.71
C GLN A 32 17.25 -3.20 10.52
N GLY A 33 18.05 -3.25 9.45
CA GLY A 33 18.91 -4.39 9.13
C GLY A 33 18.17 -5.61 8.55
N GLN A 34 16.87 -5.51 8.25
CA GLN A 34 16.09 -6.54 7.56
C GLN A 34 15.82 -6.12 6.11
N GLN A 35 16.07 -7.02 5.17
CA GLN A 35 15.67 -6.80 3.78
C GLN A 35 14.15 -6.97 3.66
N VAL A 36 13.50 -5.95 3.13
CA VAL A 36 12.09 -5.98 2.72
C VAL A 36 12.03 -5.92 1.20
N SER A 37 11.11 -6.70 0.63
CA SER A 37 10.80 -6.67 -0.80
C SER A 37 9.29 -6.61 -1.02
N LEU A 38 8.88 -5.76 -1.96
CA LEU A 38 7.52 -5.62 -2.44
C LEU A 38 7.49 -5.91 -3.95
N SER A 39 6.44 -6.61 -4.36
CA SER A 39 6.05 -6.74 -5.76
C SER A 39 4.53 -6.71 -5.86
N GLY A 40 3.98 -6.23 -6.97
CA GLY A 40 2.54 -6.20 -7.19
C GLY A 40 2.12 -4.99 -8.00
N GLU A 41 0.86 -4.62 -7.86
CA GLU A 41 0.23 -3.61 -8.70
C GLU A 41 -0.70 -2.71 -7.89
N SER A 42 -0.84 -1.48 -8.34
CA SER A 42 -1.88 -0.57 -7.89
C SER A 42 -2.56 0.12 -9.06
N SER A 43 -3.83 0.41 -8.87
CA SER A 43 -4.67 1.11 -9.81
C SER A 43 -5.42 2.21 -9.05
N ALA A 44 -5.31 3.44 -9.52
CA ALA A 44 -6.05 4.57 -8.98
C ALA A 44 -6.88 5.21 -10.08
N ARG A 45 -8.15 5.48 -9.78
CA ARG A 45 -9.05 6.21 -10.68
C ARG A 45 -9.24 7.62 -10.17
N PHE A 46 -9.07 8.58 -11.06
CA PHE A 46 -9.20 10.00 -10.75
C PHE A 46 -10.37 10.61 -11.51
N ASP A 47 -11.15 11.40 -10.79
CA ASP A 47 -12.06 12.37 -11.38
C ASP A 47 -11.27 13.65 -11.62
N PHE A 48 -10.80 13.85 -12.84
CA PHE A 48 -10.02 15.06 -13.18
C PHE A 48 -10.86 16.32 -13.19
N ALA A 49 -12.18 16.23 -13.39
CA ALA A 49 -13.07 17.39 -13.31
C ALA A 49 -13.26 17.86 -11.87
N ALA A 50 -13.29 16.93 -10.91
CA ALA A 50 -13.39 17.23 -9.48
C ALA A 50 -12.03 17.28 -8.75
N LEU A 51 -10.92 17.02 -9.45
CA LEU A 51 -9.57 16.85 -8.92
C LEU A 51 -9.52 15.91 -7.69
N LYS A 52 -10.25 14.79 -7.75
CA LYS A 52 -10.40 13.85 -6.63
C LYS A 52 -10.14 12.41 -7.06
N ALA A 53 -9.49 11.63 -6.20
CA ALA A 53 -9.44 10.19 -6.36
C ALA A 53 -10.87 9.61 -6.17
N ARG A 54 -11.34 8.83 -7.14
CA ARG A 54 -12.60 8.08 -7.06
C ARG A 54 -12.41 6.76 -6.36
N SER A 55 -11.32 6.07 -6.69
CA SER A 55 -11.00 4.78 -6.09
C SER A 55 -9.51 4.49 -6.15
N MET A 56 -9.04 3.69 -5.22
CA MET A 56 -7.68 3.17 -5.19
C MET A 56 -7.70 1.69 -4.86
N GLN A 57 -7.05 0.89 -5.69
CA GLN A 57 -6.88 -0.53 -5.47
C GLN A 57 -5.40 -0.85 -5.51
N ALA A 58 -4.93 -1.70 -4.62
CA ALA A 58 -3.57 -2.21 -4.65
C ALA A 58 -3.51 -3.63 -4.14
N ASP A 59 -2.61 -4.41 -4.72
CA ASP A 59 -2.32 -5.78 -4.32
C ASP A 59 -0.82 -5.99 -4.39
N PHE A 60 -0.21 -6.09 -3.22
CA PHE A 60 1.23 -6.24 -3.08
C PHE A 60 1.57 -7.51 -2.32
N ASN A 61 2.47 -8.29 -2.90
CA ASN A 61 3.21 -9.33 -2.20
C ASN A 61 4.38 -8.68 -1.47
N LEU A 62 4.41 -8.86 -0.16
CA LEU A 62 5.41 -8.34 0.74
C LEU A 62 6.21 -9.49 1.33
N LYS A 63 7.53 -9.48 1.14
CA LYS A 63 8.44 -10.36 1.85
C LYS A 63 9.30 -9.53 2.80
N GLY A 64 9.15 -9.75 4.09
CA GLY A 64 9.85 -9.00 5.12
C GLY A 64 10.05 -9.80 6.40
N GLY A 65 11.04 -9.40 7.20
CA GLY A 65 11.31 -10.02 8.49
C GLY A 65 10.23 -9.73 9.54
N ALA A 66 10.31 -10.44 10.66
CA ALA A 66 9.32 -10.34 11.73
C ALA A 66 9.19 -8.94 12.34
N ILE A 67 10.29 -8.17 12.39
CA ILE A 67 10.29 -6.83 12.98
C ILE A 67 9.43 -5.92 12.11
N PHE A 68 9.70 -5.87 10.81
CA PHE A 68 8.94 -5.05 9.87
C PHE A 68 7.45 -5.40 9.85
N VAL A 69 7.10 -6.70 9.79
CA VAL A 69 5.68 -7.12 9.71
C VAL A 69 4.92 -6.79 11.00
N ASN A 70 5.56 -6.92 12.16
CA ASN A 70 4.95 -6.56 13.44
C ASN A 70 4.77 -5.03 13.57
N GLU A 71 5.74 -4.23 13.12
CA GLU A 71 5.62 -2.77 13.11
C GLU A 71 4.50 -2.29 12.16
N LEU A 72 4.40 -2.88 10.97
CA LEU A 72 3.38 -2.51 9.99
C LEU A 72 1.95 -2.77 10.51
N ALA A 73 1.77 -3.82 11.29
CA ALA A 73 0.46 -4.31 11.67
C ALA A 73 0.05 -4.07 13.14
N GLY A 74 1.01 -3.64 13.96
CA GLY A 74 0.82 -3.35 15.38
C GLY A 74 0.79 -4.59 16.27
N ASP A 75 0.81 -4.34 17.58
CA ASP A 75 1.00 -5.37 18.61
C ASP A 75 -0.09 -6.47 18.61
N ASP A 76 -1.33 -6.11 18.25
CA ASP A 76 -2.47 -7.05 18.19
C ASP A 76 -2.38 -8.03 17.01
N TYR A 77 -1.54 -7.75 16.01
CA TYR A 77 -1.43 -8.56 14.81
C TYR A 77 -0.48 -9.75 14.97
N GLY A 78 0.50 -9.66 15.86
CA GLY A 78 1.49 -10.73 16.10
C GLY A 78 0.86 -12.09 16.42
N PRO A 79 -0.10 -12.19 17.37
CA PRO A 79 -0.79 -13.45 17.67
C PRO A 79 -1.59 -13.99 16.46
N ALA A 80 -2.26 -13.12 15.70
CA ALA A 80 -3.03 -13.51 14.53
C ALA A 80 -2.12 -14.01 13.39
N LEU A 81 -0.98 -13.35 13.17
CA LEU A 81 0.02 -13.77 12.19
C LEU A 81 0.60 -15.14 12.54
N ALA A 82 0.91 -15.38 13.81
CA ALA A 82 1.40 -16.68 14.28
C ALA A 82 0.35 -17.79 14.07
N GLU A 83 -0.92 -17.50 14.31
CA GLU A 83 -2.03 -18.40 14.01
C GLU A 83 -2.14 -18.70 12.51
N MET A 84 -2.08 -17.66 11.67
CA MET A 84 -2.12 -17.80 10.22
C MET A 84 -0.96 -18.62 9.66
N CYS A 85 0.24 -18.49 10.24
CA CYS A 85 1.37 -19.33 9.88
C CYS A 85 1.12 -20.79 10.26
N ARG A 86 0.55 -21.04 11.44
CA ARG A 86 0.20 -22.40 11.88
C ARG A 86 -0.88 -23.04 10.99
N GLN A 87 -1.81 -22.24 10.49
CA GLN A 87 -2.87 -22.66 9.57
C GLN A 87 -2.42 -22.75 8.10
N GLY A 88 -1.17 -22.38 7.78
CA GLY A 88 -0.63 -22.41 6.42
C GLY A 88 -1.16 -21.31 5.50
N GLN A 89 -1.81 -20.28 6.06
CA GLN A 89 -2.31 -19.12 5.30
C GLN A 89 -1.22 -18.10 4.99
N VAL A 90 -0.17 -18.06 5.83
CA VAL A 90 1.01 -17.21 5.65
C VAL A 90 2.24 -18.11 5.72
N ASN A 91 3.18 -17.91 4.79
CA ASN A 91 4.42 -18.68 4.77
C ASN A 91 5.52 -17.94 5.53
N PHE A 92 6.22 -18.66 6.41
CA PHE A 92 7.42 -18.19 7.10
C PHE A 92 8.59 -19.11 6.75
N ASP A 93 9.64 -18.56 6.14
CA ASP A 93 10.81 -19.34 5.69
C ASP A 93 11.92 -19.49 6.76
N GLY A 94 11.61 -19.11 8.01
CA GLY A 94 12.58 -19.07 9.12
C GLY A 94 13.26 -17.71 9.29
N SER A 95 13.20 -16.84 8.29
CA SER A 95 13.76 -15.49 8.33
C SER A 95 12.72 -14.42 7.98
N SER A 96 11.84 -14.69 7.02
CA SER A 96 10.89 -13.73 6.45
C SER A 96 9.49 -14.33 6.34
N TYR A 97 8.49 -13.48 6.57
CA TYR A 97 7.10 -13.76 6.23
C TYR A 97 6.86 -13.37 4.77
N GLN A 98 6.11 -14.21 4.05
CA GLN A 98 5.50 -13.86 2.78
C GLN A 98 4.05 -13.46 3.05
N SER A 99 3.79 -12.16 2.99
CA SER A 99 2.51 -11.55 3.28
C SER A 99 1.89 -10.92 2.03
N ARG A 100 0.57 -10.74 2.03
CA ARG A 100 -0.17 -10.04 0.98
C ARG A 100 -0.86 -8.81 1.56
N LEU A 101 -0.50 -7.63 1.06
CA LEU A 101 -1.13 -6.36 1.39
C LEU A 101 -2.12 -6.01 0.29
N THR A 102 -3.39 -5.90 0.64
CA THR A 102 -4.45 -5.46 -0.27
C THR A 102 -5.03 -4.14 0.20
N ILE A 103 -5.18 -3.19 -0.70
CA ILE A 103 -5.85 -1.91 -0.46
C ILE A 103 -7.05 -1.85 -1.40
N ASN A 104 -8.24 -1.64 -0.85
CA ASN A 104 -9.46 -1.37 -1.60
C ASN A 104 -10.12 -0.14 -0.99
N ASP A 105 -9.80 1.02 -1.57
CA ASP A 105 -10.16 2.34 -1.08
C ASP A 105 -9.70 2.58 0.36
N LYS A 106 -10.61 2.46 1.33
CA LYS A 106 -10.35 2.63 2.77
C LYS A 106 -10.12 1.30 3.50
N ASP A 107 -10.37 0.18 2.83
CA ASP A 107 -10.18 -1.15 3.38
C ASP A 107 -8.75 -1.62 3.08
N ILE A 108 -7.90 -1.55 4.10
CA ILE A 108 -6.51 -1.95 4.02
C ILE A 108 -6.37 -3.24 4.80
N ARG A 109 -5.85 -4.28 4.16
CA ARG A 109 -5.70 -5.60 4.77
C ARG A 109 -4.32 -6.17 4.56
N LEU A 110 -3.78 -6.79 5.60
CA LEU A 110 -2.57 -7.61 5.53
C LEU A 110 -2.98 -9.05 5.79
N ASN A 111 -2.61 -9.95 4.89
CA ASN A 111 -2.97 -11.37 4.94
C ASN A 111 -4.49 -11.59 5.09
N GLY A 112 -5.30 -10.68 4.55
CA GLY A 112 -6.76 -10.71 4.64
C GLY A 112 -7.36 -10.17 5.95
N LEU A 113 -6.54 -9.78 6.93
CA LEU A 113 -6.99 -9.12 8.15
C LEU A 113 -6.93 -7.60 8.00
N PRO A 114 -7.91 -6.85 8.55
CA PRO A 114 -7.88 -5.40 8.50
C PRO A 114 -6.67 -4.84 9.26
N LEU A 115 -5.88 -4.03 8.58
CA LEU A 115 -4.84 -3.22 9.20
C LEU A 115 -5.48 -2.00 9.82
N LYS A 116 -5.37 -1.88 11.15
CA LYS A 116 -5.58 -0.60 11.81
C LYS A 116 -4.31 0.21 11.61
N LEU A 117 -4.19 0.88 10.46
CA LEU A 117 -3.19 1.93 10.34
C LEU A 117 -3.51 2.96 11.43
N GLN A 118 -2.64 3.08 12.43
CA GLN A 118 -2.71 4.20 13.34
C GLN A 118 -2.47 5.43 12.47
N SER A 119 -3.57 6.10 12.11
CA SER A 119 -3.46 7.38 11.45
C SER A 119 -2.90 8.33 12.49
N GLU A 120 -1.61 8.65 12.40
CA GLU A 120 -1.08 9.90 12.94
C GLU A 120 -1.69 11.05 12.11
N SER A 121 -3.00 11.27 12.26
CA SER A 121 -3.66 12.50 11.80
C SER A 121 -3.49 13.59 12.84
N ASP A 122 -2.24 13.83 13.25
CA ASP A 122 -1.85 14.98 14.09
C ASP A 122 -0.49 15.55 13.61
N ALA A 123 -0.28 15.55 12.29
CA ALA A 123 0.79 16.32 11.67
C ALA A 123 0.27 17.11 10.47
N VAL A 124 -0.02 18.39 10.76
CA VAL A 124 -0.04 19.54 9.86
C VAL A 124 -1.30 19.75 9.02
N TYR A 125 -2.18 20.63 9.52
CA TYR A 125 -2.58 21.87 8.83
C TYR A 125 -2.85 22.98 9.84
#